data_AF-A0A916VUQ5-F1
#
_entry.id   AF-A0A916VUQ5-F1
#
_cell.length_a   1.000
_cell.length_b   1.000
_cell.length_c   1.000
_cell.angle_alpha   90.00
_cell.angle_beta   90.00
_cell.angle_gamma   90.00
#
_symmetry.space_group_name_H-M   'P 1'
#
loop_
_entity.id
_entity.type
_entity.pdbx_description
1 polymer ?
#
loop_
_entity_poly.entity_id
_entity_poly.type
_entity_poly.pdbx_seq_one_letter_code
_entity_poly.pdbx_strand_id
1 'polypeptide(L)'
;MAVFKRRIMAVGVLVLGLMAPGTVLAQNADPNDEFYRQLELFGLVLDRIRDEYIEAPDETELVRAAIQGMLSSLDPHSAYLSPESFADVREDTSGTFGGLGIEVTMEDGLVKVVTPYDDSPAARAGVLANDLVIEIDGQQVMGMTLDEAVNLMRGEIGTDIDIVIAREGASQPIELTLTRDVIAVQAVRWDYERDVPIIRLSRFSAQAYSGLDRAIREIVDEAENGLPQGIILDLRNNPGGLVDQSQFVADAFLSQGSVVLTRGRVAGQSSRYDARPDDLDAMIADVPIIVLINGGSASAAEIVAGALQDHGRATIVGTRSFGKGSVQSIIPLGPDGAMRLTTARYYTPNNRSIQALGIQPDIVVFQNVPEEFQGRDEIIGEAGLSGHIAGEEEEEATVGSSVYVPANREEDNQLQFAISLILGEETHEAFPPDPDAVIAPSEDQIEELEALEEAAGQ
;
A
#
# COMPACT_ATOMS: atom_id res chain seq x y z
N MET A 1 35.61 70.58 -7.25
CA MET A 1 35.41 70.61 -5.79
C MET A 1 34.52 71.80 -5.45
N ALA A 2 33.47 71.57 -4.66
CA ALA A 2 32.60 72.55 -3.97
C ALA A 2 31.67 73.48 -4.79
N VAL A 3 30.39 73.08 -4.79
CA VAL A 3 29.17 73.85 -4.42
C VAL A 3 29.18 75.37 -4.57
N PHE A 4 28.17 75.90 -5.29
CA PHE A 4 27.63 77.23 -5.04
C PHE A 4 26.10 77.20 -4.92
N LYS A 5 25.60 77.66 -3.77
CA LYS A 5 24.19 77.98 -3.51
C LYS A 5 23.83 79.29 -4.21
N ARG A 6 22.62 79.39 -4.76
CA ARG A 6 21.84 80.63 -4.69
C ARG A 6 20.34 80.37 -4.83
N ARG A 7 19.61 80.94 -3.87
CA ARG A 7 18.15 81.12 -3.82
C ARG A 7 17.69 82.05 -4.95
N ILE A 8 16.43 81.95 -5.38
CA ILE A 8 15.47 83.07 -5.53
C ILE A 8 14.06 82.54 -5.82
N MET A 9 13.14 82.96 -4.96
CA MET A 9 11.71 83.35 -5.10
C MET A 9 10.70 82.62 -6.00
N ALA A 10 9.49 82.57 -5.45
CA ALA A 10 8.28 81.90 -5.88
C ALA A 10 7.30 82.79 -6.69
N VAL A 11 6.24 82.11 -7.15
CA VAL A 11 4.93 82.58 -7.70
C VAL A 11 4.98 82.97 -9.19
N GLY A 12 4.24 82.37 -10.12
CA GLY A 12 3.28 81.26 -10.12
C GLY A 12 2.38 81.41 -11.35
N VAL A 13 2.11 80.35 -12.11
CA VAL A 13 0.91 80.22 -12.97
C VAL A 13 0.55 78.74 -13.08
N LEU A 14 -0.73 78.51 -12.75
CA LEU A 14 -1.51 77.28 -12.81
C LEU A 14 -1.66 76.79 -14.27
N VAL A 15 -1.32 75.53 -14.54
CA VAL A 15 -1.87 74.80 -15.70
C VAL A 15 -2.42 73.46 -15.19
N LEU A 16 -3.75 73.40 -15.17
CA LEU A 16 -4.53 72.17 -14.99
C LEU A 16 -4.17 71.19 -16.12
N GLY A 17 -3.50 70.09 -15.79
CA GLY A 17 -3.42 68.89 -16.62
C GLY A 17 -4.26 67.79 -15.98
N LEU A 18 -5.31 67.35 -16.68
CA LEU A 18 -6.24 66.31 -16.25
C LEU A 18 -5.49 65.05 -15.76
N MET A 19 -5.65 64.72 -14.47
CA MET A 19 -5.53 63.33 -14.03
C MET A 19 -6.81 62.61 -14.43
N ALA A 20 -6.76 61.88 -15.55
CA ALA A 20 -7.68 60.77 -15.74
C ALA A 20 -7.25 59.69 -14.72
N PRO A 21 -8.14 59.20 -13.85
CA PRO A 21 -7.85 57.99 -13.09
C PRO A 21 -7.69 56.88 -14.12
N GLY A 22 -6.46 56.39 -14.27
CA GLY A 22 -6.21 55.14 -14.98
C GLY A 22 -7.00 54.07 -14.26
N THR A 23 -8.18 53.75 -14.78
CA THR A 23 -8.86 52.51 -14.47
C THR A 23 -7.89 51.41 -14.88
N VAL A 24 -7.18 50.85 -13.89
CA VAL A 24 -6.58 49.53 -14.02
C VAL A 24 -7.77 48.61 -14.22
N LEU A 25 -8.13 48.39 -15.48
CA LEU A 25 -8.96 47.26 -15.85
C LEU A 25 -8.10 46.05 -15.50
N ALA A 26 -8.35 45.47 -14.33
CA ALA A 26 -8.01 44.08 -14.10
C ALA A 26 -8.72 43.32 -15.22
N GLN A 27 -7.97 42.99 -16.27
CA GLN A 27 -8.42 42.02 -17.26
C GLN A 27 -8.60 40.73 -16.47
N ASN A 28 -9.85 40.38 -16.19
CA ASN A 28 -10.21 39.04 -15.80
C ASN A 28 -9.86 38.17 -17.00
N ALA A 29 -8.60 37.69 -17.04
CA ALA A 29 -8.16 36.72 -18.03
C ALA A 29 -9.06 35.49 -17.87
N ASP A 30 -9.58 34.99 -19.00
CA ASP A 30 -10.30 33.73 -19.00
C ASP A 30 -9.35 32.64 -18.44
N PRO A 31 -9.77 31.84 -17.45
CA PRO A 31 -8.94 30.74 -16.95
C PRO A 31 -8.43 29.80 -18.06
N ASN A 32 -9.20 29.68 -19.15
CA ASN A 32 -8.77 28.92 -20.32
C ASN A 32 -7.60 29.59 -21.06
N ASP A 33 -7.58 30.92 -21.15
CA ASP A 33 -6.48 31.66 -21.80
C ASP A 33 -5.15 31.48 -21.05
N GLU A 34 -5.18 31.47 -19.71
CA GLU A 34 -3.97 31.20 -18.91
C GLU A 34 -3.48 29.76 -19.10
N PHE A 35 -4.38 28.77 -19.11
CA PHE A 35 -4.01 27.38 -19.33
C PHE A 35 -3.33 27.17 -20.69
N TYR A 36 -3.90 27.74 -21.77
CA TYR A 36 -3.29 27.64 -23.10
C TYR A 36 -1.94 28.36 -23.17
N ARG A 37 -1.76 29.50 -22.49
CA ARG A 37 -0.44 30.16 -22.38
C ARG A 37 0.61 29.26 -21.71
N GLN A 38 0.22 28.51 -20.68
CA GLN A 38 1.14 27.58 -20.01
C GLN A 38 1.51 26.40 -20.91
N LEU A 39 0.61 25.92 -21.76
CA LEU A 39 0.92 24.90 -22.77
C LEU A 39 1.88 25.42 -23.85
N GLU A 40 1.73 26.68 -24.28
CA GLU A 40 2.68 27.32 -25.19
C GLU A 40 4.07 27.45 -24.56
N LEU A 41 4.15 27.86 -23.29
CA LEU A 41 5.41 27.91 -22.55
C LEU A 41 6.05 26.52 -22.42
N PHE A 42 5.26 25.49 -22.11
CA PHE A 42 5.74 24.11 -22.04
C PHE A 42 6.36 23.66 -23.38
N GLY A 43 5.66 23.90 -24.50
CA GLY A 43 6.17 23.59 -25.84
C GLY A 43 7.47 24.34 -26.17
N LEU A 44 7.54 25.64 -25.85
CA LEU A 44 8.74 26.45 -26.06
C LEU A 44 9.95 25.89 -25.29
N VAL A 45 9.75 25.49 -24.03
CA VAL A 45 10.82 24.91 -23.21
C VAL A 45 11.26 23.55 -23.77
N LEU A 46 10.32 22.70 -24.16
CA LEU A 46 10.61 21.39 -24.75
C LEU A 46 11.42 21.53 -26.05
N ASP A 47 11.02 22.44 -26.93
CA ASP A 47 11.75 22.71 -28.19
C ASP A 47 13.15 23.26 -27.93
N ARG A 48 13.30 24.16 -26.94
CA ARG A 48 14.62 24.69 -26.56
C ARG A 48 15.56 23.59 -26.07
N ILE A 49 15.07 22.64 -25.28
CA ILE A 49 15.86 21.50 -24.81
C ILE A 49 16.29 20.63 -25.99
N ARG A 50 15.37 20.32 -26.92
CA ARG A 50 15.67 19.50 -28.10
C ARG A 50 16.72 20.13 -29.02
N ASP A 51 16.62 21.45 -29.23
CA ASP A 51 17.47 22.16 -30.19
C ASP A 51 18.85 22.55 -29.63
N GLU A 52 18.98 22.70 -28.31
CA GLU A 52 20.18 23.29 -27.71
C GLU A 52 20.84 22.52 -26.58
N TYR A 53 20.20 21.49 -26.05
CA TYR A 53 20.88 20.66 -25.07
C TYR A 53 22.13 20.03 -25.73
N ILE A 54 23.22 20.00 -24.97
CA ILE A 54 24.55 19.66 -25.51
C ILE A 54 24.63 18.23 -26.08
N GLU A 55 23.76 17.35 -25.57
CA GLU A 55 23.59 15.97 -26.03
C GLU A 55 22.17 15.80 -26.57
N ALA A 56 21.99 15.00 -27.63
CA ALA A 56 20.65 14.74 -28.15
C ALA A 56 19.84 13.94 -27.10
N PRO A 57 18.75 14.51 -26.53
CA PRO A 57 17.98 13.81 -25.51
C PRO A 57 17.08 12.73 -26.14
N ASP A 58 16.68 11.74 -25.34
CA ASP A 58 15.57 10.86 -25.70
C ASP A 58 14.25 11.62 -25.49
N GLU A 59 13.58 11.96 -26.59
CA GLU A 59 12.32 12.72 -26.58
C GLU A 59 11.20 11.97 -25.84
N THR A 60 11.19 10.63 -25.90
CA THR A 60 10.19 9.81 -25.21
C THR A 60 10.37 9.92 -23.70
N GLU A 61 11.61 9.80 -23.24
CA GLU A 61 11.95 9.93 -21.82
C GLU A 61 11.72 11.35 -21.29
N LEU A 62 11.96 12.38 -22.11
CA LEU A 62 11.63 13.77 -21.75
C LEU A 62 10.12 13.95 -21.51
N VAL A 63 9.27 13.43 -22.40
CA VAL A 63 7.82 13.53 -22.26
C VAL A 63 7.35 12.71 -21.05
N ARG A 64 7.87 11.50 -20.84
CA ARG A 64 7.55 10.67 -19.66
C ARG A 64 7.96 11.34 -18.36
N ALA A 65 9.14 11.95 -18.31
CA ALA A 65 9.60 12.71 -17.15
C ALA A 65 8.69 13.90 -16.85
N ALA A 66 8.19 14.60 -17.88
CA ALA A 66 7.22 15.68 -17.71
C ALA A 66 5.87 15.18 -17.15
N ILE A 67 5.36 14.06 -17.66
CA ILE A 67 4.12 13.42 -17.15
C ILE A 67 4.32 13.00 -15.69
N GLN A 68 5.43 12.33 -15.37
CA GLN A 68 5.77 11.93 -14.01
C GLN A 68 5.87 13.15 -13.07
N GLY A 69 6.47 14.25 -13.53
CA GLY A 69 6.55 15.51 -12.79
C GLY A 69 5.17 16.10 -12.49
N MET A 70 4.26 16.10 -13.46
CA MET A 70 2.87 16.54 -13.23
C MET A 70 2.16 15.70 -12.17
N LEU A 71 2.27 14.37 -12.25
CA LEU A 71 1.58 13.45 -11.33
C LEU A 71 2.14 13.51 -9.91
N SER A 72 3.47 13.46 -9.77
CA SER A 72 4.12 13.56 -8.46
C SER A 72 3.97 14.92 -7.79
N SER A 73 3.59 15.96 -8.54
CA SER A 73 3.25 17.27 -7.96
C SER A 73 1.88 17.30 -7.29
N LEU A 74 1.01 16.32 -7.55
CA LEU A 74 -0.33 16.24 -6.94
C LEU A 74 -0.27 15.64 -5.54
N ASP A 75 0.35 14.47 -5.43
CA ASP A 75 0.47 13.69 -4.20
C ASP A 75 1.56 12.60 -4.37
N PRO A 76 2.06 11.97 -3.28
CA PRO A 76 3.11 10.95 -3.36
C PRO A 76 2.65 9.59 -3.94
N HIS A 77 1.35 9.40 -4.17
CA HIS A 77 0.75 8.14 -4.62
C HIS A 77 0.40 8.17 -6.13
N SER A 78 0.27 9.35 -6.72
CA SER A 78 -0.01 9.59 -8.14
C SER A 78 1.27 9.50 -8.97
N ALA A 79 1.30 8.60 -9.95
CA ALA A 79 2.49 8.33 -10.75
C ALA A 79 2.16 7.80 -12.14
N TYR A 80 3.05 8.05 -13.09
CA TYR A 80 3.04 7.37 -14.37
C TYR A 80 3.69 5.99 -14.19
N LEU A 81 3.04 4.97 -14.72
CA LEU A 81 3.54 3.60 -14.76
C LEU A 81 3.93 3.33 -16.21
N SER A 82 5.23 3.15 -16.45
CA SER A 82 5.71 2.65 -17.74
C SER A 82 5.08 1.28 -18.04
N PRO A 83 5.13 0.78 -19.29
CA PRO A 83 4.61 -0.55 -19.61
C PRO A 83 5.18 -1.66 -18.70
N GLU A 84 6.47 -1.56 -18.37
CA GLU A 84 7.17 -2.46 -17.45
C GLU A 84 6.64 -2.31 -16.02
N SER A 85 6.66 -1.09 -15.45
CA SER A 85 6.15 -0.86 -14.09
C SER A 85 4.66 -1.19 -13.95
N PHE A 86 3.87 -1.05 -15.00
CA PHE A 86 2.47 -1.45 -15.01
C PHE A 86 2.32 -2.98 -15.01
N ALA A 87 3.20 -3.71 -15.70
CA ALA A 87 3.25 -5.16 -15.63
C ALA A 87 3.60 -5.63 -14.21
N ASP A 88 4.61 -5.01 -13.59
CA ASP A 88 5.03 -5.33 -12.20
C ASP A 88 3.89 -5.12 -11.21
N VAL A 89 3.15 -4.01 -11.32
CA VAL A 89 1.99 -3.72 -10.45
C VAL A 89 0.88 -4.76 -10.65
N ARG A 90 0.65 -5.23 -11.88
CA ARG A 90 -0.34 -6.28 -12.15
C ARG A 90 0.07 -7.62 -11.56
N GLU A 91 1.35 -7.95 -11.63
CA GLU A 91 1.93 -9.18 -11.10
C GLU A 91 1.91 -9.21 -9.56
N ASP A 92 2.25 -8.09 -8.92
CA ASP A 92 2.16 -7.94 -7.46
C ASP A 92 0.70 -8.06 -6.97
N THR A 93 -0.25 -7.42 -7.67
CA THR A 93 -1.67 -7.43 -7.30
C THR A 93 -2.37 -8.75 -7.60
N SER A 94 -1.98 -9.47 -8.66
CA SER A 94 -2.48 -10.83 -8.88
C SER A 94 -1.99 -11.80 -7.80
N GLY A 95 -0.84 -11.49 -7.18
CA GLY A 95 -0.13 -12.42 -6.29
C GLY A 95 0.41 -13.64 -7.05
N THR A 96 0.50 -13.53 -8.37
CA THR A 96 0.95 -14.60 -9.25
C THR A 96 1.93 -14.07 -10.29
N PHE A 97 3.02 -14.80 -10.51
CA PHE A 97 4.01 -14.44 -11.52
C PHE A 97 4.44 -15.62 -12.38
N GLY A 98 4.92 -15.32 -13.59
CA GLY A 98 5.54 -16.31 -14.46
C GLY A 98 6.98 -16.58 -14.03
N GLY A 99 7.29 -17.81 -13.64
CA GLY A 99 8.64 -18.14 -13.21
C GLY A 99 8.84 -19.60 -12.83
N LEU A 100 9.90 -19.86 -12.07
CA LEU A 100 10.34 -21.22 -11.71
C LEU A 100 9.81 -21.68 -10.35
N GLY A 101 9.38 -20.73 -9.52
CA GLY A 101 8.86 -20.96 -8.18
C GLY A 101 9.95 -21.33 -7.18
N ILE A 102 10.98 -20.48 -7.10
CA ILE A 102 12.12 -20.65 -6.20
C ILE A 102 12.24 -19.39 -5.35
N GLU A 103 12.38 -19.57 -4.03
CA GLU A 103 12.87 -18.51 -3.15
C GLU A 103 14.40 -18.53 -3.15
N VAL A 104 15.00 -17.37 -3.43
CA VAL A 104 16.45 -17.25 -3.63
C VAL A 104 17.03 -16.11 -2.80
N THR A 105 18.31 -16.25 -2.45
CA THR A 105 19.15 -15.22 -1.84
C THR A 105 20.49 -15.16 -2.56
N MET A 106 21.30 -14.16 -2.26
CA MET A 106 22.68 -14.06 -2.76
C MET A 106 23.65 -14.59 -1.69
N GLU A 107 24.51 -15.54 -2.07
CA GLU A 107 25.58 -16.06 -1.21
C GLU A 107 26.87 -16.14 -2.02
N ASP A 108 27.93 -15.46 -1.55
CA ASP A 108 29.25 -15.42 -2.19
C ASP A 108 29.24 -15.05 -3.70
N GLY A 109 28.27 -14.24 -4.13
CA GLY A 109 28.12 -13.78 -5.51
C GLY A 109 27.39 -14.76 -6.44
N LEU A 110 26.84 -15.84 -5.87
CA LEU A 110 25.97 -16.80 -6.55
C LEU A 110 24.55 -16.72 -5.99
N VAL A 111 23.58 -17.11 -6.81
CA VAL A 111 22.18 -17.21 -6.40
C VAL A 111 21.99 -18.53 -5.66
N LYS A 112 21.71 -18.46 -4.36
CA LYS A 112 21.43 -19.62 -3.52
C LYS A 112 19.93 -19.83 -3.39
N VAL A 113 19.49 -21.06 -3.60
CA VAL A 113 18.13 -21.50 -3.36
C VAL A 113 17.91 -21.62 -1.86
N VAL A 114 16.99 -20.81 -1.33
CA VAL A 114 16.50 -20.95 0.04
C VAL A 114 15.57 -22.15 0.10
N THR A 115 14.52 -22.15 -0.73
CA THR A 115 13.63 -23.28 -0.92
C THR A 115 12.90 -23.18 -2.27
N PRO A 116 12.65 -24.29 -2.98
CA PRO A 116 11.62 -24.30 -4.01
C PRO A 116 10.23 -24.20 -3.35
N TYR A 117 9.28 -23.58 -4.04
CA TYR A 117 7.87 -23.69 -3.66
C TYR A 117 7.32 -25.06 -4.04
N ASP A 118 6.42 -25.60 -3.22
CA ASP A 118 5.75 -26.86 -3.51
C ASP A 118 4.98 -26.79 -4.83
N ASP A 119 4.92 -27.93 -5.53
CA ASP A 119 4.31 -28.08 -6.84
C ASP A 119 4.82 -27.13 -7.94
N SER A 120 5.91 -26.39 -7.71
CA SER A 120 6.50 -25.48 -8.70
C SER A 120 7.29 -26.20 -9.80
N PRO A 121 7.56 -25.57 -10.96
CA PRO A 121 8.50 -26.09 -11.95
C PRO A 121 9.83 -26.52 -11.35
N ALA A 122 10.38 -25.75 -10.42
CA ALA A 122 11.65 -26.05 -9.77
C ALA A 122 11.58 -27.26 -8.84
N ALA A 123 10.53 -27.37 -8.04
CA ALA A 123 10.30 -28.56 -7.22
C ALA A 123 10.17 -29.81 -8.08
N ARG A 124 9.39 -29.74 -9.18
CA ARG A 124 9.23 -30.84 -10.15
C ARG A 124 10.53 -31.20 -10.87
N ALA A 125 11.38 -30.22 -11.15
CA ALA A 125 12.71 -30.40 -11.74
C ALA A 125 13.75 -30.94 -10.73
N GLY A 126 13.39 -31.05 -9.45
CA GLY A 126 14.25 -31.58 -8.40
C GLY A 126 15.29 -30.60 -7.88
N VAL A 127 15.04 -29.29 -7.99
CA VAL A 127 15.79 -28.24 -7.28
C VAL A 127 15.57 -28.42 -5.77
N LEU A 128 16.61 -28.24 -4.97
CA LEU A 128 16.60 -28.42 -3.52
C LEU A 128 17.10 -27.16 -2.81
N ALA A 129 16.74 -27.03 -1.54
CA ALA A 129 17.31 -26.02 -0.66
C ALA A 129 18.85 -26.13 -0.62
N ASN A 130 19.52 -24.98 -0.64
CA ASN A 130 20.97 -24.78 -0.71
C ASN A 130 21.63 -25.12 -2.06
N ASP A 131 20.87 -25.38 -3.12
CA ASP A 131 21.45 -25.37 -4.47
C ASP A 131 21.98 -23.97 -4.83
N LEU A 132 23.09 -23.90 -5.54
CA LEU A 132 23.66 -22.66 -6.05
C LEU A 132 23.44 -22.58 -7.56
N VAL A 133 22.64 -21.63 -8.04
CA VAL A 133 22.48 -21.36 -9.48
C VAL A 133 23.74 -20.63 -9.96
N ILE A 134 24.46 -21.26 -10.88
CA ILE A 134 25.72 -20.76 -11.43
C ILE A 134 25.57 -20.24 -12.86
N GLU A 135 24.56 -20.68 -13.59
CA GLU A 135 24.26 -20.26 -14.96
C GLU A 135 22.75 -20.21 -15.23
N ILE A 136 22.30 -19.23 -16.01
CA ILE A 136 20.92 -19.05 -16.46
C ILE A 136 20.95 -18.75 -17.97
N ASP A 137 20.33 -19.59 -18.80
CA ASP A 137 20.31 -19.52 -20.26
C ASP A 137 21.70 -19.25 -20.89
N GLY A 138 22.72 -19.96 -20.44
CA GLY A 138 24.09 -19.78 -20.95
C GLY A 138 24.89 -18.64 -20.31
N GLN A 139 24.26 -17.84 -19.44
CA GLN A 139 24.88 -16.68 -18.80
C GLN A 139 25.32 -16.99 -17.37
N GLN A 140 26.59 -16.71 -17.05
CA GLN A 140 27.11 -16.91 -15.70
C GLN A 140 26.46 -15.94 -14.71
N VAL A 141 26.00 -16.48 -13.58
CA VAL A 141 25.40 -15.69 -12.50
C VAL A 141 26.44 -14.82 -11.78
N MET A 142 27.70 -15.26 -11.74
CA MET A 142 28.77 -14.50 -11.09
C MET A 142 28.93 -13.10 -11.69
N GLY A 143 28.75 -12.08 -10.85
CA GLY A 143 28.84 -10.67 -11.25
C GLY A 143 27.49 -10.03 -11.57
N MET A 144 26.40 -10.80 -11.59
CA MET A 144 25.04 -10.28 -11.59
C MET A 144 24.62 -9.86 -10.17
N THR A 145 23.73 -8.89 -10.09
CA THR A 145 22.92 -8.62 -8.91
C THR A 145 21.83 -9.68 -8.76
N LEU A 146 21.23 -9.78 -7.56
CA LEU A 146 20.12 -10.71 -7.31
C LEU A 146 18.94 -10.41 -8.24
N ASP A 147 18.62 -9.12 -8.40
CA ASP A 147 17.50 -8.66 -9.21
C ASP A 147 17.70 -9.00 -10.70
N GLU A 148 18.91 -8.82 -11.24
CA GLU A 148 19.23 -9.21 -12.61
C GLU A 148 19.02 -10.71 -12.83
N ALA A 149 19.50 -11.55 -11.91
CA ALA A 149 19.31 -13.00 -12.00
C ALA A 149 17.83 -13.41 -11.87
N VAL A 150 17.08 -12.77 -10.97
CA VAL A 150 15.63 -12.97 -10.81
C VAL A 150 14.88 -12.59 -12.08
N ASN A 151 15.23 -11.47 -12.72
CA ASN A 151 14.60 -11.02 -13.96
C ASN A 151 14.85 -11.98 -15.12
N LEU A 152 16.02 -12.63 -15.19
CA LEU A 152 16.29 -13.68 -16.17
C LEU A 152 15.46 -14.96 -15.90
N MET A 153 15.26 -15.31 -14.63
CA MET A 153 14.46 -16.47 -14.23
C MET A 153 12.95 -16.26 -14.48
N ARG A 154 12.47 -15.02 -14.38
CA ARG A 154 11.10 -14.63 -14.77
C ARG A 154 10.93 -14.66 -16.29
N GLY A 155 9.69 -14.72 -16.75
CA GLY A 155 9.38 -14.71 -18.17
C GLY A 155 7.97 -15.22 -18.47
N GLU A 156 7.64 -15.28 -19.75
CA GLU A 156 6.32 -15.72 -20.20
C GLU A 156 6.04 -17.17 -19.79
N ILE A 157 4.83 -17.41 -19.28
CA ILE A 157 4.36 -18.74 -18.89
C ILE A 157 4.39 -19.68 -20.10
N GLY A 158 4.87 -20.91 -19.90
CA GLY A 158 5.02 -21.91 -20.95
C GLY A 158 6.32 -21.81 -21.75
N THR A 159 7.17 -20.82 -21.48
CA THR A 159 8.53 -20.76 -22.06
C THR A 159 9.51 -21.57 -21.23
N ASP A 160 10.48 -22.20 -21.89
CA ASP A 160 11.54 -22.93 -21.21
C ASP A 160 12.69 -21.99 -20.80
N ILE A 161 13.41 -22.39 -19.76
CA ILE A 161 14.67 -21.80 -19.32
C ILE A 161 15.63 -22.91 -18.94
N ASP A 162 16.90 -22.73 -19.26
CA ASP A 162 17.96 -23.62 -18.83
C ASP A 162 18.69 -22.99 -17.63
N ILE A 163 18.79 -23.72 -16.52
CA ILE A 163 19.61 -23.33 -15.37
C ILE A 163 20.65 -24.40 -15.08
N VAL A 164 21.82 -23.98 -14.61
CA VAL A 164 22.85 -24.88 -14.12
C VAL A 164 23.04 -24.63 -12.64
N ILE A 165 22.91 -25.70 -11.85
CA ILE A 165 23.06 -25.65 -10.40
C ILE A 165 24.29 -26.43 -9.92
N ALA A 166 24.96 -25.91 -8.91
CA ALA A 166 25.94 -26.62 -8.12
C ALA A 166 25.29 -27.07 -6.80
N ARG A 167 25.31 -28.38 -6.55
CA ARG A 167 24.71 -29.00 -5.36
C ARG A 167 25.80 -29.61 -4.48
N GLU A 168 25.71 -29.37 -3.17
CA GLU A 168 26.61 -29.99 -2.22
C GLU A 168 26.55 -31.52 -2.31
N GLY A 169 27.71 -32.17 -2.40
CA GLY A 169 27.83 -33.62 -2.56
C GLY A 169 27.70 -34.13 -4.00
N ALA A 170 27.32 -33.31 -4.98
CA ALA A 170 27.37 -33.66 -6.39
C ALA A 170 28.78 -33.43 -6.97
N SER A 171 29.27 -34.37 -7.78
CA SER A 171 30.62 -34.29 -8.37
C SER A 171 30.73 -33.40 -9.60
N GLN A 172 29.59 -33.02 -10.19
CA GLN A 172 29.48 -32.16 -11.37
C GLN A 172 28.24 -31.25 -11.22
N PRO A 173 28.22 -30.06 -11.86
CA PRO A 173 27.01 -29.25 -11.96
C PRO A 173 25.86 -30.02 -12.62
N ILE A 174 24.63 -29.69 -12.25
CA ILE A 174 23.40 -30.30 -12.76
C ILE A 174 22.72 -29.27 -13.67
N GLU A 175 22.54 -29.63 -14.93
CA GLU A 175 21.79 -28.85 -15.91
C GLU A 175 20.30 -29.23 -15.82
N LEU A 176 19.43 -28.23 -15.70
CA LEU A 176 17.99 -28.39 -15.59
C LEU A 176 17.31 -27.48 -16.61
N THR A 177 16.43 -28.05 -17.43
CA THR A 177 15.48 -27.29 -18.25
C THR A 177 14.15 -27.24 -17.53
N LEU A 178 13.63 -26.04 -17.30
CA LEU A 178 12.36 -25.81 -16.61
C LEU A 178 11.43 -25.04 -17.52
N THR A 179 10.16 -25.44 -17.56
CA THR A 179 9.10 -24.65 -18.19
C THR A 179 8.52 -23.68 -17.16
N ARG A 180 8.59 -22.37 -17.44
CA ARG A 180 7.99 -21.33 -16.60
C ARG A 180 6.50 -21.58 -16.44
N ASP A 181 6.01 -21.44 -15.22
CA ASP A 181 4.62 -21.68 -14.86
C ASP A 181 4.11 -20.53 -13.99
N VAL A 182 2.81 -20.51 -13.71
CA VAL A 182 2.21 -19.56 -12.77
C VAL A 182 2.63 -19.93 -11.35
N ILE A 183 3.38 -19.05 -10.69
CA ILE A 183 3.78 -19.19 -9.30
C ILE A 183 2.87 -18.31 -8.46
N ALA A 184 2.12 -18.91 -7.53
CA ALA A 184 1.29 -18.18 -6.59
C ALA A 184 2.06 -17.91 -5.29
N VAL A 185 2.24 -16.64 -4.94
CA VAL A 185 2.74 -16.27 -3.61
C VAL A 185 1.58 -16.39 -2.62
N GLN A 186 1.75 -17.22 -1.60
CA GLN A 186 0.77 -17.33 -0.52
C GLN A 186 0.68 -16.00 0.23
N ALA A 187 -0.40 -15.26 -0.01
CA ALA A 187 -0.71 -14.02 0.70
C ALA A 187 -1.08 -14.25 2.17
N VAL A 188 -1.64 -15.43 2.46
CA VAL A 188 -2.06 -15.88 3.79
C VAL A 188 -1.24 -17.09 4.20
N ARG A 189 -0.69 -17.04 5.40
CA ARG A 189 -0.09 -18.18 6.10
C ARG A 189 -0.68 -18.23 7.49
N TRP A 190 -0.83 -19.42 8.05
CA TRP A 190 -1.34 -19.58 9.40
C TRP A 190 -0.59 -20.71 10.13
N ASP A 191 -0.54 -20.61 11.45
CA ASP A 191 0.11 -21.57 12.35
C ASP A 191 -0.43 -21.35 13.78
N TYR A 192 -0.12 -22.25 14.71
CA TYR A 192 -0.47 -22.11 16.12
C TYR A 192 0.72 -21.61 16.96
N GLU A 193 0.41 -20.78 17.94
CA GLU A 193 1.32 -20.44 19.03
C GLU A 193 0.56 -20.62 20.35
N ARG A 194 1.04 -21.50 21.23
CA ARG A 194 0.38 -21.80 22.51
C ARG A 194 -1.13 -22.10 22.36
N ASP A 195 -1.47 -22.92 21.36
CA ASP A 195 -2.84 -23.32 20.98
C ASP A 195 -3.75 -22.17 20.48
N VAL A 196 -3.20 -20.99 20.20
CA VAL A 196 -3.92 -19.88 19.56
C VAL A 196 -3.54 -19.81 18.07
N PRO A 197 -4.52 -19.89 17.14
CA PRO A 197 -4.26 -19.75 15.72
C PRO A 197 -3.92 -18.31 15.35
N ILE A 198 -2.83 -18.15 14.60
CA ILE A 198 -2.35 -16.87 14.08
C ILE A 198 -2.43 -16.92 12.56
N ILE A 199 -3.25 -16.04 11.98
CA ILE A 199 -3.36 -15.86 10.54
C ILE A 199 -2.55 -14.62 10.16
N ARG A 200 -1.45 -14.81 9.43
CA ARG A 200 -0.65 -13.73 8.85
C ARG A 200 -1.11 -13.45 7.42
N LEU A 201 -1.65 -12.27 7.18
CA LEU A 201 -1.98 -11.77 5.84
C LEU A 201 -0.96 -10.69 5.46
N SER A 202 -0.04 -11.01 4.55
CA SER A 202 1.08 -10.13 4.22
C SER A 202 0.79 -9.12 3.11
N ARG A 203 -0.22 -9.38 2.27
CA ARG A 203 -0.62 -8.51 1.15
C ARG A 203 -2.04 -8.79 0.71
N PHE A 204 -2.77 -7.76 0.30
CA PHE A 204 -4.10 -7.89 -0.31
C PHE A 204 -3.97 -8.13 -1.82
N SER A 205 -3.44 -9.27 -2.23
CA SER A 205 -3.46 -9.72 -3.63
C SER A 205 -4.79 -10.41 -3.95
N ALA A 206 -5.03 -10.75 -5.21
CA ALA A 206 -6.21 -11.51 -5.65
C ALA A 206 -6.36 -12.90 -4.96
N GLN A 207 -5.34 -13.36 -4.24
CA GLN A 207 -5.35 -14.61 -3.45
C GLN A 207 -5.62 -14.40 -1.95
N ALA A 208 -5.82 -13.15 -1.49
CA ALA A 208 -5.96 -12.85 -0.07
C ALA A 208 -7.22 -13.48 0.54
N TYR A 209 -8.39 -13.24 -0.05
CA TYR A 209 -9.65 -13.79 0.48
C TYR A 209 -9.68 -15.32 0.43
N SER A 210 -9.29 -15.93 -0.70
CA SER A 210 -9.28 -17.38 -0.84
C SER A 210 -8.28 -18.07 0.09
N GLY A 211 -7.16 -17.41 0.38
CA GLY A 211 -6.20 -17.85 1.39
C GLY A 211 -6.75 -17.78 2.81
N LEU A 212 -7.49 -16.70 3.12
CA LEU A 212 -8.13 -16.52 4.43
C LEU A 212 -9.26 -17.53 4.66
N ASP A 213 -10.14 -17.71 3.67
CA ASP A 213 -11.23 -18.70 3.73
C ASP A 213 -10.69 -20.09 4.06
N ARG A 214 -9.65 -20.51 3.34
CA ARG A 214 -8.99 -21.80 3.58
C ARG A 214 -8.41 -21.88 5.00
N ALA A 215 -7.67 -20.85 5.42
CA ALA A 215 -7.05 -20.82 6.75
C ALA A 215 -8.08 -20.96 7.86
N ILE A 216 -9.18 -20.19 7.81
CA ILE A 216 -10.23 -20.23 8.83
C ILE A 216 -10.90 -21.61 8.87
N ARG A 217 -11.20 -22.20 7.71
CA ARG A 217 -11.79 -23.54 7.64
C ARG A 217 -10.87 -24.61 8.23
N GLU A 218 -9.60 -24.60 7.86
CA GLU A 218 -8.59 -25.53 8.39
C GLU A 218 -8.44 -25.38 9.91
N ILE A 219 -8.38 -24.15 10.43
CA ILE A 219 -8.31 -23.86 11.88
C ILE A 219 -9.54 -24.41 12.61
N VAL A 220 -10.74 -24.18 12.07
CA VAL A 220 -12.00 -24.66 12.68
C VAL A 220 -12.09 -26.19 12.62
N ASP A 221 -11.63 -26.82 11.54
CA ASP A 221 -11.62 -28.27 11.39
C ASP A 221 -10.62 -28.96 12.34
N GLU A 222 -9.49 -28.31 12.64
CA GLU A 222 -8.45 -28.84 13.55
C GLU A 222 -8.76 -28.67 15.03
N ALA A 223 -9.66 -27.77 15.40
CA ALA A 223 -9.94 -27.46 16.79
C ALA A 223 -10.71 -28.62 17.48
N GLU A 224 -10.00 -29.38 18.34
CA GLU A 224 -10.45 -30.64 18.96
C GLU A 224 -11.79 -30.55 19.74
N ASN A 225 -12.21 -29.36 20.18
CA ASN A 225 -13.40 -29.15 21.02
C ASN A 225 -14.47 -28.22 20.39
N GLY A 226 -14.38 -27.91 19.09
CA GLY A 226 -15.25 -26.94 18.44
C GLY A 226 -14.49 -25.68 18.04
N LEU A 227 -14.97 -24.49 18.39
CA LEU A 227 -14.33 -23.23 17.98
C LEU A 227 -13.01 -22.94 18.72
N PRO A 228 -12.02 -22.28 18.09
CA PRO A 228 -10.82 -21.82 18.78
C PRO A 228 -11.16 -20.79 19.88
N GLN A 229 -10.33 -20.69 20.91
CA GLN A 229 -10.53 -19.73 22.01
C GLN A 229 -10.47 -18.26 21.55
N GLY A 230 -9.79 -18.03 20.43
CA GLY A 230 -9.70 -16.75 19.73
C GLY A 230 -8.85 -16.90 18.47
N ILE A 231 -8.91 -15.92 17.58
CA ILE A 231 -8.07 -15.85 16.37
C ILE A 231 -7.28 -14.55 16.39
N ILE A 232 -6.00 -14.63 16.05
CA ILE A 232 -5.16 -13.45 15.81
C ILE A 232 -5.00 -13.25 14.30
N LEU A 233 -5.43 -12.10 13.78
CA LEU A 233 -5.15 -11.66 12.41
C LEU A 233 -3.96 -10.68 12.44
N ASP A 234 -2.79 -11.12 11.97
CA ASP A 234 -1.59 -10.31 11.91
C ASP A 234 -1.49 -9.54 10.58
N LEU A 235 -1.72 -8.22 10.65
CA LEU A 235 -1.60 -7.27 9.54
C LEU A 235 -0.35 -6.38 9.67
N ARG A 236 0.57 -6.68 10.59
CA ARG A 236 1.81 -5.90 10.75
C ARG A 236 2.67 -6.01 9.50
N ASN A 237 3.22 -4.88 9.07
CA ASN A 237 4.01 -4.75 7.84
C ASN A 237 3.27 -5.17 6.56
N ASN A 238 1.93 -5.09 6.55
CA ASN A 238 1.12 -5.27 5.35
C ASN A 238 0.82 -3.89 4.72
N PRO A 239 1.45 -3.55 3.57
CA PRO A 239 1.28 -2.24 2.94
C PRO A 239 -0.05 -2.07 2.20
N GLY A 240 -0.94 -3.05 2.29
CA GLY A 240 -2.24 -3.08 1.64
C GLY A 240 -2.23 -3.89 0.34
N GLY A 241 -2.86 -3.35 -0.69
CA GLY A 241 -3.07 -4.02 -1.98
C GLY A 241 -4.42 -3.66 -2.56
N LEU A 242 -5.08 -4.64 -3.15
CA LEU A 242 -6.38 -4.52 -3.79
C LEU A 242 -7.49 -4.21 -2.77
N VAL A 243 -8.28 -3.18 -3.04
CA VAL A 243 -9.36 -2.70 -2.16
C VAL A 243 -10.51 -3.70 -2.07
N ASP A 244 -10.90 -4.30 -3.19
CA ASP A 244 -11.93 -5.34 -3.23
C ASP A 244 -11.54 -6.53 -2.35
N GLN A 245 -10.25 -6.90 -2.32
CA GLN A 245 -9.76 -7.95 -1.44
C GLN A 245 -9.86 -7.56 0.05
N SER A 246 -9.62 -6.29 0.42
CA SER A 246 -9.88 -5.86 1.80
C SER A 246 -11.36 -5.87 2.15
N GLN A 247 -12.25 -5.60 1.19
CA GLN A 247 -13.69 -5.69 1.40
C GLN A 247 -14.08 -7.11 1.74
N PHE A 248 -13.69 -8.10 0.91
CA PHE A 248 -14.00 -9.51 1.15
C PHE A 248 -13.37 -10.05 2.44
N VAL A 249 -12.14 -9.65 2.75
CA VAL A 249 -11.47 -10.06 4.00
C VAL A 249 -12.20 -9.54 5.23
N ALA A 250 -12.65 -8.28 5.24
CA ALA A 250 -13.42 -7.74 6.36
C ALA A 250 -14.82 -8.36 6.45
N ASP A 251 -15.46 -8.60 5.30
CA ASP A 251 -16.78 -9.25 5.18
C ASP A 251 -16.79 -10.63 5.83
N ALA A 252 -15.72 -11.42 5.66
CA ALA A 252 -15.55 -12.75 6.28
C ALA A 252 -15.65 -12.76 7.82
N PHE A 253 -15.57 -11.61 8.48
CA PHE A 253 -15.68 -11.46 9.93
C PHE A 253 -16.95 -10.72 10.37
N LEU A 254 -17.74 -10.17 9.44
CA LEU A 254 -18.86 -9.25 9.70
C LEU A 254 -20.14 -9.78 9.07
N SER A 255 -21.19 -9.95 9.87
CA SER A 255 -22.50 -10.40 9.37
C SER A 255 -23.31 -9.30 8.67
N GLN A 256 -23.02 -8.03 8.97
CA GLN A 256 -23.73 -6.86 8.44
C GLN A 256 -22.95 -5.57 8.67
N GLY A 257 -23.43 -4.48 8.07
CA GLY A 257 -22.89 -3.12 8.25
C GLY A 257 -21.87 -2.74 7.18
N SER A 258 -21.53 -1.46 7.11
CA SER A 258 -20.54 -0.98 6.13
C SER A 258 -19.16 -1.49 6.47
N VAL A 259 -18.38 -1.89 5.47
CA VAL A 259 -16.94 -2.17 5.60
C VAL A 259 -16.13 -0.91 5.33
N VAL A 260 -16.43 -0.23 4.23
CA VAL A 260 -15.67 0.94 3.78
C VAL A 260 -16.56 1.86 2.95
N LEU A 261 -16.29 3.15 3.09
CA LEU A 261 -16.91 4.20 2.29
C LEU A 261 -15.86 4.90 1.47
N THR A 262 -16.17 5.22 0.22
CA THR A 262 -15.31 6.01 -0.65
C THR A 262 -16.00 7.30 -1.04
N ARG A 263 -15.28 8.41 -1.01
CA ARG A 263 -15.76 9.70 -1.50
C ARG A 263 -14.79 10.27 -2.52
N GLY A 264 -15.25 10.45 -3.74
CA GLY A 264 -14.49 11.05 -4.82
C GLY A 264 -15.03 12.41 -5.25
N ARG A 265 -14.35 13.02 -6.23
CA ARG A 265 -14.72 14.36 -6.73
C ARG A 265 -15.98 14.33 -7.59
N VAL A 266 -16.29 13.20 -8.22
CA VAL A 266 -17.51 13.00 -9.02
C VAL A 266 -18.31 11.83 -8.45
N ALA A 267 -19.63 11.81 -8.68
CA ALA A 267 -20.54 10.81 -8.10
C ALA A 267 -20.08 9.37 -8.32
N GLY A 268 -19.60 9.03 -9.53
CA GLY A 268 -19.10 7.69 -9.86
C GLY A 268 -17.77 7.29 -9.20
N GLN A 269 -17.17 8.16 -8.39
CA GLN A 269 -15.98 7.87 -7.57
C GLN A 269 -16.32 7.76 -6.08
N SER A 270 -17.60 7.87 -5.72
CA SER A 270 -18.09 7.62 -4.37
C SER A 270 -18.84 6.29 -4.34
N SER A 271 -18.63 5.51 -3.30
CA SER A 271 -19.27 4.21 -3.13
C SER A 271 -19.28 3.78 -1.67
N ARG A 272 -20.13 2.80 -1.36
CA ARG A 272 -20.20 2.14 -0.07
C ARG A 272 -20.18 0.63 -0.31
N TYR A 273 -19.40 -0.09 0.48
CA TYR A 273 -19.44 -1.55 0.51
C TYR A 273 -19.99 -1.99 1.87
N ASP A 274 -21.06 -2.79 1.85
CA ASP A 274 -21.66 -3.39 3.04
C ASP A 274 -21.37 -4.88 3.08
N ALA A 275 -21.02 -5.36 4.27
CA ALA A 275 -20.85 -6.77 4.57
C ALA A 275 -22.17 -7.54 4.41
N ARG A 276 -22.08 -8.81 4.07
CA ARG A 276 -23.21 -9.71 3.86
C ARG A 276 -22.95 -11.02 4.58
N PRO A 277 -23.96 -11.61 5.24
CA PRO A 277 -23.80 -12.89 5.89
C PRO A 277 -23.30 -13.97 4.91
N ASP A 278 -22.31 -14.74 5.34
CA ASP A 278 -21.73 -15.86 4.64
C ASP A 278 -21.48 -17.06 5.59
N ASP A 279 -20.78 -18.09 5.10
CA ASP A 279 -20.50 -19.26 5.93
C ASP A 279 -19.33 -19.00 6.90
N LEU A 280 -18.39 -18.12 6.55
CA LEU A 280 -17.20 -17.83 7.36
C LEU A 280 -17.56 -17.04 8.61
N ASP A 281 -18.33 -15.96 8.46
CA ASP A 281 -18.72 -15.12 9.60
C ASP A 281 -19.57 -15.94 10.59
N ALA A 282 -20.49 -16.77 10.08
CA ALA A 282 -21.28 -17.68 10.89
C ALA A 282 -20.43 -18.73 11.62
N MET A 283 -19.37 -19.25 10.98
CA MET A 283 -18.45 -20.22 11.58
C MET A 283 -17.69 -19.62 12.77
N ILE A 284 -17.36 -18.33 12.73
CA ILE A 284 -16.53 -17.68 13.76
C ILE A 284 -17.27 -16.62 14.58
N ALA A 285 -18.61 -16.60 14.53
CA ALA A 285 -19.43 -15.54 15.15
C ALA A 285 -19.11 -15.31 16.63
N ASP A 286 -18.91 -16.39 17.39
CA ASP A 286 -18.63 -16.35 18.83
C ASP A 286 -17.12 -16.39 19.16
N VAL A 287 -16.25 -16.35 18.14
CA VAL A 287 -14.79 -16.40 18.32
C VAL A 287 -14.25 -14.98 18.54
N PRO A 288 -13.58 -14.70 19.67
CA PRO A 288 -12.87 -13.45 19.89
C PRO A 288 -11.78 -13.24 18.84
N ILE A 289 -11.66 -12.02 18.32
CA ILE A 289 -10.64 -11.67 17.32
C ILE A 289 -9.76 -10.55 17.84
N ILE A 290 -8.45 -10.72 17.67
CA ILE A 290 -7.47 -9.64 17.83
C ILE A 290 -6.82 -9.39 16.47
N VAL A 291 -6.71 -8.12 16.07
CA VAL A 291 -5.95 -7.72 14.88
C VAL A 291 -4.67 -7.03 15.32
N LEU A 292 -3.52 -7.51 14.85
CA LEU A 292 -2.24 -6.86 15.09
C LEU A 292 -1.92 -5.87 13.97
N ILE A 293 -1.59 -4.63 14.33
CA ILE A 293 -1.15 -3.58 13.40
C ILE A 293 0.13 -2.89 13.88
N ASN A 294 0.84 -2.27 12.94
CA ASN A 294 1.99 -1.42 13.24
C ASN A 294 2.16 -0.33 12.17
N GLY A 295 3.25 0.44 12.20
CA GLY A 295 3.49 1.52 11.25
C GLY A 295 3.50 1.09 9.77
N GLY A 296 3.76 -0.19 9.49
CA GLY A 296 3.79 -0.75 8.14
C GLY A 296 2.44 -1.28 7.67
N SER A 297 1.41 -1.28 8.52
CA SER A 297 0.02 -1.57 8.13
C SER A 297 -0.55 -0.35 7.40
N ALA A 298 -0.92 -0.50 6.12
CA ALA A 298 -1.37 0.63 5.30
C ALA A 298 -2.55 0.28 4.37
N SER A 299 -3.32 1.30 3.98
CA SER A 299 -4.33 1.23 2.93
C SER A 299 -5.36 0.11 3.17
N ALA A 300 -5.40 -0.92 2.31
CA ALA A 300 -6.29 -2.08 2.48
C ALA A 300 -6.22 -2.75 3.86
N ALA A 301 -5.04 -2.77 4.51
CA ALA A 301 -4.91 -3.27 5.88
C ALA A 301 -5.64 -2.39 6.90
N GLU A 302 -5.62 -1.07 6.69
CA GLU A 302 -6.30 -0.08 7.53
C GLU A 302 -7.82 -0.11 7.33
N ILE A 303 -8.29 -0.47 6.13
CA ILE A 303 -9.70 -0.72 5.88
C ILE A 303 -10.20 -1.90 6.74
N VAL A 304 -9.48 -3.03 6.73
CA VAL A 304 -9.87 -4.20 7.54
C VAL A 304 -9.81 -3.88 9.03
N ALA A 305 -8.69 -3.33 9.52
CA ALA A 305 -8.55 -2.98 10.92
C ALA A 305 -9.62 -1.96 11.36
N GLY A 306 -9.84 -0.90 10.60
CA GLY A 306 -10.84 0.12 10.90
C GLY A 306 -12.28 -0.39 10.85
N ALA A 307 -12.61 -1.27 9.89
CA ALA A 307 -13.94 -1.87 9.81
C ALA A 307 -14.22 -2.77 11.03
N LEU A 308 -13.30 -3.67 11.36
CA LEU A 308 -13.48 -4.58 12.49
C LEU A 308 -13.47 -3.86 13.83
N GLN A 309 -12.66 -2.80 13.96
CA GLN A 309 -12.65 -1.93 15.14
C GLN A 309 -13.97 -1.19 15.30
N ASP A 310 -14.43 -0.52 14.24
CA ASP A 310 -15.63 0.31 14.29
C ASP A 310 -16.89 -0.52 14.52
N HIS A 311 -16.92 -1.80 14.16
CA HIS A 311 -18.02 -2.72 14.50
C HIS A 311 -17.87 -3.40 15.87
N GLY A 312 -16.79 -3.13 16.60
CA GLY A 312 -16.50 -3.86 17.84
C GLY A 312 -16.33 -5.36 17.62
N ARG A 313 -15.97 -5.78 16.40
CA ARG A 313 -15.80 -7.19 16.03
C ARG A 313 -14.44 -7.73 16.47
N ALA A 314 -13.42 -6.89 16.44
CA ALA A 314 -12.07 -7.24 16.86
C ALA A 314 -11.43 -6.14 17.69
N THR A 315 -10.58 -6.53 18.64
CA THR A 315 -9.70 -5.59 19.35
C THR A 315 -8.43 -5.39 18.54
N ILE A 316 -8.09 -4.13 18.27
CA ILE A 316 -6.88 -3.75 17.55
C ILE A 316 -5.74 -3.55 18.55
N VAL A 317 -4.65 -4.29 18.38
CA VAL A 317 -3.49 -4.29 19.28
C VAL A 317 -2.21 -3.96 18.50
N GLY A 318 -1.32 -3.18 19.11
CA GLY A 318 0.01 -2.90 18.56
C GLY A 318 0.36 -1.42 18.57
N THR A 319 0.83 -0.90 17.44
CA THR A 319 1.12 0.53 17.26
C THR A 319 0.31 1.11 16.12
N ARG A 320 0.19 2.44 16.07
CA ARG A 320 -0.57 3.13 15.05
C ARG A 320 -0.13 2.74 13.63
N SER A 321 -1.09 2.61 12.74
CA SER A 321 -0.85 2.32 11.31
C SER A 321 -0.33 3.52 10.53
N PHE A 322 -0.11 3.31 9.23
CA PHE A 322 0.58 4.25 8.34
C PHE A 322 -0.17 5.56 8.06
N GLY A 323 -1.50 5.49 7.89
CA GLY A 323 -2.37 6.63 7.61
C GLY A 323 -2.74 6.87 6.15
N LYS A 324 -2.77 5.85 5.29
CA LYS A 324 -3.11 6.02 3.88
C LYS A 324 -4.60 5.82 3.64
N GLY A 325 -5.34 6.93 3.66
CA GLY A 325 -6.78 7.01 3.41
C GLY A 325 -7.19 7.42 2.01
N SER A 326 -6.31 7.29 1.01
CA SER A 326 -6.56 7.73 -0.37
C SER A 326 -6.68 6.57 -1.36
N VAL A 327 -7.63 6.68 -2.29
CA VAL A 327 -7.93 5.70 -3.34
C VAL A 327 -7.18 6.03 -4.61
N GLN A 328 -6.42 5.07 -5.14
CA GLN A 328 -5.81 5.20 -6.46
C GLN A 328 -6.57 4.41 -7.52
N SER A 329 -6.89 5.04 -8.63
CA SER A 329 -7.34 4.38 -9.85
C SER A 329 -6.14 4.14 -10.77
N ILE A 330 -6.03 2.92 -11.32
CA ILE A 330 -5.07 2.61 -12.37
C ILE A 330 -5.78 2.75 -13.71
N ILE A 331 -5.40 3.75 -14.49
CA ILE A 331 -6.02 4.11 -15.76
C ILE A 331 -5.07 3.65 -16.89
N PRO A 332 -5.43 2.60 -17.65
CA PRO A 332 -4.59 2.14 -18.76
C PRO A 332 -4.46 3.20 -19.85
N LEU A 333 -3.25 3.39 -20.36
CA LEU A 333 -2.92 4.34 -21.44
C LEU A 333 -2.58 3.59 -22.74
N GLY A 334 -3.08 2.37 -22.91
CA GLY A 334 -2.80 1.52 -24.05
C GLY A 334 -1.37 0.98 -24.04
N PRO A 335 -0.60 1.09 -25.14
CA PRO A 335 0.78 0.59 -25.21
C PRO A 335 1.76 1.39 -24.33
N ASP A 336 1.36 2.57 -23.85
CA ASP A 336 2.20 3.47 -23.06
C ASP A 336 2.11 3.20 -21.55
N GLY A 337 1.58 2.05 -21.13
CA GLY A 337 1.49 1.67 -19.71
C GLY A 337 0.20 2.18 -19.06
N ALA A 338 0.31 2.79 -17.88
CA ALA A 338 -0.84 3.26 -17.12
C ALA A 338 -0.54 4.52 -16.30
N MET A 339 -1.60 5.17 -15.85
CA MET A 339 -1.52 6.27 -14.88
C MET A 339 -2.17 5.81 -13.58
N ARG A 340 -1.41 5.85 -12.48
CA ARG A 340 -1.96 5.71 -11.13
C ARG A 340 -2.33 7.10 -10.64
N LEU A 341 -3.60 7.32 -10.33
CA LEU A 341 -4.12 8.63 -9.95
C LEU A 341 -4.98 8.53 -8.70
N THR A 342 -4.75 9.40 -7.72
CA THR A 342 -5.64 9.52 -6.58
C THR A 342 -6.98 10.13 -6.99
N THR A 343 -8.08 9.40 -6.78
CA THR A 343 -9.42 9.77 -7.26
C THR A 343 -10.46 9.90 -6.15
N ALA A 344 -10.21 9.30 -4.99
CA ALA A 344 -11.14 9.34 -3.86
C ALA A 344 -10.39 9.20 -2.53
N ARG A 345 -11.12 9.32 -1.42
CA ARG A 345 -10.68 8.98 -0.06
C ARG A 345 -11.55 7.87 0.51
N TYR A 346 -10.97 7.01 1.34
CA TYR A 346 -11.72 6.02 2.11
C TYR A 346 -12.03 6.54 3.52
N TYR A 347 -13.16 6.12 4.06
CA TYR A 347 -13.60 6.37 5.43
C TYR A 347 -14.02 5.06 6.07
N THR A 348 -13.79 4.94 7.37
CA THR A 348 -14.24 3.78 8.16
C THR A 348 -15.76 3.82 8.37
N PRO A 349 -16.39 2.75 8.87
CA PRO A 349 -17.83 2.70 9.11
C PRO A 349 -18.39 3.84 9.97
N ASN A 350 -17.62 4.33 10.96
CA ASN A 350 -18.00 5.47 11.80
C ASN A 350 -17.69 6.83 11.16
N ASN A 351 -17.52 6.86 9.83
CA ASN A 351 -17.19 8.04 9.03
C ASN A 351 -15.84 8.69 9.38
N ARG A 352 -14.90 7.95 9.99
CA ARG A 352 -13.59 8.47 10.36
C ARG A 352 -12.68 8.49 9.12
N SER A 353 -12.09 9.64 8.83
CA SER A 353 -11.02 9.75 7.84
C SER A 353 -9.73 9.21 8.43
N ILE A 354 -9.08 8.27 7.75
CA ILE A 354 -7.78 7.72 8.20
C ILE A 354 -6.60 8.40 7.51
N GLN A 355 -6.85 9.28 6.54
CA GLN A 355 -5.82 9.96 5.77
C GLN A 355 -4.96 10.83 6.69
N ALA A 356 -3.65 10.62 6.65
CA ALA A 356 -2.63 11.25 7.51
C ALA A 356 -2.68 10.86 9.01
N LEU A 357 -3.75 10.19 9.48
CA LEU A 357 -3.92 9.79 10.88
C LEU A 357 -3.55 8.32 11.11
N GLY A 358 -4.11 7.42 10.31
CA GLY A 358 -4.09 5.97 10.52
C GLY A 358 -5.13 5.47 11.50
N ILE A 359 -5.13 4.15 11.71
CA ILE A 359 -5.86 3.43 12.75
C ILE A 359 -5.04 3.48 14.03
N GLN A 360 -5.63 4.04 15.07
CA GLN A 360 -5.12 3.98 16.43
C GLN A 360 -5.56 2.65 17.04
N PRO A 361 -4.64 1.81 17.55
CA PRO A 361 -5.03 0.56 18.21
C PRO A 361 -5.79 0.85 19.51
N ASP A 362 -6.73 -0.03 19.84
CA ASP A 362 -7.47 -0.03 21.11
C ASP A 362 -6.52 -0.28 22.29
N ILE A 363 -5.50 -1.11 22.07
CA ILE A 363 -4.46 -1.39 23.06
C ILE A 363 -3.08 -1.14 22.45
N VAL A 364 -2.41 -0.09 22.93
CA VAL A 364 -1.05 0.24 22.49
C VAL A 364 -0.06 -0.69 23.18
N VAL A 365 0.68 -1.47 22.37
CA VAL A 365 1.74 -2.36 22.83
C VAL A 365 2.98 -2.14 21.97
N PHE A 366 4.10 -1.81 22.61
CA PHE A 366 5.37 -1.57 21.93
C PHE A 366 6.26 -2.81 21.94
N GLN A 367 7.06 -2.97 20.89
CA GLN A 367 8.11 -3.97 20.84
C GLN A 367 9.33 -3.56 21.66
N ASN A 368 10.03 -4.55 22.20
CA ASN A 368 11.37 -4.36 22.73
C ASN A 368 12.36 -4.34 21.57
N VAL A 369 12.60 -3.16 21.00
CA VAL A 369 13.49 -2.99 19.85
C VAL A 369 14.95 -3.15 20.28
N PRO A 370 15.72 -4.11 19.71
CA PRO A 370 17.15 -4.26 19.96
C PRO A 370 17.93 -2.99 19.65
N GLU A 371 19.00 -2.73 20.40
CA GLU A 371 19.81 -1.49 20.31
C GLU A 371 20.31 -1.21 18.88
N GLU A 372 20.60 -2.26 18.09
CA GLU A 372 21.04 -2.14 16.69
C GLU A 372 19.96 -1.65 15.71
N PHE A 373 18.68 -1.75 16.08
CA PHE A 373 17.53 -1.31 15.28
C PHE A 373 16.89 -0.03 15.81
N GLN A 374 17.20 0.40 17.03
CA GLN A 374 16.63 1.61 17.61
C GLN A 374 16.89 2.84 16.74
N GLY A 375 15.83 3.57 16.39
CA GLY A 375 15.90 4.74 15.51
C GLY A 375 15.96 4.42 14.02
N ARG A 376 15.94 3.12 13.66
CA ARG A 376 15.75 2.60 12.29
C ARG A 376 14.48 1.77 12.17
N ASP A 377 13.84 1.49 13.29
CA ASP A 377 12.62 0.70 13.39
C ASP A 377 11.36 1.52 13.09
N GLU A 378 11.43 2.85 13.19
CA GLU A 378 10.32 3.74 12.83
C GLU A 378 10.36 4.13 11.35
N ILE A 379 9.21 4.07 10.68
CA ILE A 379 9.05 4.61 9.33
C ILE A 379 8.28 5.92 9.35
N ILE A 380 8.47 6.73 8.31
CA ILE A 380 7.70 7.93 8.08
C ILE A 380 6.28 7.53 7.66
N GLY A 381 5.27 7.94 8.41
CA GLY A 381 3.86 7.74 8.08
C GLY A 381 3.34 8.73 7.02
N GLU A 382 2.08 8.59 6.61
CA GLU A 382 1.49 9.39 5.52
C GLU A 382 1.67 10.91 5.74
N ALA A 383 1.40 11.42 6.95
CA ALA A 383 1.54 12.84 7.29
C ALA A 383 2.98 13.37 7.15
N GLY A 384 3.97 12.50 7.19
CA GLY A 384 5.38 12.87 7.02
C GLY A 384 5.84 12.88 5.57
N LEU A 385 5.03 12.39 4.62
CA LEU A 385 5.40 12.37 3.20
C LEU A 385 5.34 13.78 2.60
N SER A 386 6.33 14.08 1.75
CA SER A 386 6.35 15.33 0.99
C SER A 386 5.18 15.37 0.00
N GLY A 387 4.37 16.42 0.07
CA GLY A 387 3.21 16.59 -0.80
C GLY A 387 2.03 15.65 -0.49
N HIS A 388 2.00 15.05 0.70
CA HIS A 388 0.88 14.20 1.11
C HIS A 388 -0.45 14.95 1.07
N ILE A 389 -1.53 14.17 0.94
CA ILE A 389 -2.88 14.73 0.95
C ILE A 389 -3.25 15.02 2.41
N ALA A 390 -3.55 16.28 2.70
CA ALA A 390 -3.99 16.74 4.01
C ALA A 390 -5.20 15.93 4.54
N GLY A 391 -5.15 15.61 5.82
CA GLY A 391 -6.22 14.94 6.57
C GLY A 391 -7.20 15.95 7.17
N GLU A 392 -8.36 15.47 7.60
CA GLU A 392 -9.38 16.33 8.25
C GLU A 392 -8.97 16.72 9.68
N GLU A 393 -8.20 15.87 10.37
CA GLU A 393 -7.69 16.09 11.73
C GLU A 393 -6.15 16.05 11.77
N GLU A 394 -5.50 16.63 10.75
CA GLU A 394 -4.04 16.57 10.57
C GLU A 394 -3.23 17.11 11.76
N GLU A 395 -3.81 17.98 12.59
CA GLU A 395 -3.18 18.47 13.83
C GLU A 395 -2.88 17.34 14.85
N GLU A 396 -3.59 16.22 14.75
CA GLU A 396 -3.41 15.04 15.61
C GLU A 396 -2.51 13.96 14.96
N ALA A 397 -2.10 14.17 13.71
CA ALA A 397 -1.23 13.25 13.01
C ALA A 397 0.17 13.21 13.66
N THR A 398 0.73 12.00 13.72
CA THR A 398 2.14 11.81 14.06
C THR A 398 2.90 11.38 12.80
N VAL A 399 4.20 11.65 12.77
CA VAL A 399 5.01 11.47 11.56
C VAL A 399 5.61 10.07 11.40
N GLY A 400 5.39 9.15 12.34
CA GLY A 400 5.95 7.80 12.26
C GLY A 400 5.48 6.83 13.33
N SER A 401 5.76 5.56 13.08
CA SER A 401 5.42 4.42 13.96
C SER A 401 6.39 3.27 13.68
N SER A 402 6.68 2.47 14.71
CA SER A 402 7.60 1.34 14.60
C SER A 402 7.03 0.26 13.68
N VAL A 403 7.91 -0.36 12.88
CA VAL A 403 7.63 -1.49 11.98
C VAL A 403 8.33 -2.77 12.42
N TYR A 404 9.08 -2.71 13.53
CA TYR A 404 9.84 -3.85 14.01
C TYR A 404 8.91 -4.98 14.45
N VAL A 405 9.22 -6.20 14.02
CA VAL A 405 8.60 -7.44 14.45
C VAL A 405 9.74 -8.44 14.68
N PRO A 406 9.93 -8.97 15.90
CA PRO A 406 10.95 -9.98 16.17
C PRO A 406 10.77 -11.22 15.30
N ALA A 407 11.88 -11.84 14.88
CA ALA A 407 11.84 -13.12 14.17
C ALA A 407 11.42 -14.28 15.09
N ASN A 408 11.81 -14.20 16.38
CA ASN A 408 11.39 -15.14 17.40
C ASN A 408 10.05 -14.70 17.99
N ARG A 409 9.00 -15.52 17.84
CA ARG A 409 7.66 -15.24 18.36
C ARG A 409 7.62 -15.13 19.88
N GLU A 410 8.52 -15.78 20.61
CA GLU A 410 8.60 -15.66 22.07
C GLU A 410 9.08 -14.27 22.54
N GLU A 411 9.80 -13.54 21.67
CA GLU A 411 10.29 -12.18 21.93
C GLU A 411 9.34 -11.10 21.41
N ASP A 412 8.29 -11.50 20.67
CA ASP A 412 7.28 -10.60 20.12
C ASP A 412 6.28 -10.18 21.19
N ASN A 413 6.55 -9.05 21.85
CA ASN A 413 5.71 -8.51 22.93
C ASN A 413 4.25 -8.34 22.51
N GLN A 414 4.00 -7.85 21.29
CA GLN A 414 2.65 -7.59 20.80
C GLN A 414 1.88 -8.89 20.60
N LEU A 415 2.52 -9.89 19.99
CA LEU A 415 1.93 -11.21 19.78
C LEU A 415 1.70 -11.93 21.12
N GLN A 416 2.70 -11.97 21.99
CA GLN A 416 2.59 -12.65 23.29
C GLN A 416 1.52 -12.00 24.18
N PHE A 417 1.38 -10.68 24.13
CA PHE A 417 0.32 -9.98 24.83
C PHE A 417 -1.07 -10.34 24.27
N ALA A 418 -1.24 -10.35 22.95
CA ALA A 418 -2.50 -10.77 22.31
C ALA A 418 -2.88 -12.22 22.63
N ILE A 419 -1.90 -13.14 22.63
CA ILE A 419 -2.11 -14.54 23.03
C ILE A 419 -2.54 -14.60 24.50
N SER A 420 -1.87 -13.85 25.39
CA SER A 420 -2.19 -13.85 26.82
C SER A 420 -3.59 -13.30 27.10
N LEU A 421 -4.09 -12.35 26.30
CA LEU A 421 -5.48 -11.89 26.35
C LEU A 421 -6.46 -13.01 25.96
N ILE A 422 -6.21 -13.70 24.84
CA ILE A 422 -7.08 -14.80 24.36
C ILE A 422 -7.13 -15.95 25.37
N LEU A 423 -5.99 -16.31 25.96
CA LEU A 423 -5.90 -17.37 26.96
C LEU A 423 -6.41 -16.96 28.36
N GLY A 424 -6.76 -15.67 28.55
CA GLY A 424 -7.25 -15.14 29.84
C GLY A 424 -6.18 -15.03 30.93
N GLU A 425 -4.90 -15.03 30.55
CA GLU A 425 -3.77 -14.80 31.45
C GLU A 425 -3.58 -13.32 31.76
N GLU A 426 -3.93 -12.47 30.80
CA GLU A 426 -4.01 -11.02 30.92
C GLU A 426 -5.46 -10.56 30.68
N THR A 427 -5.82 -9.38 31.20
CA THR A 427 -7.15 -8.79 30.99
C THR A 427 -7.01 -7.33 30.60
N HIS A 428 -7.84 -6.86 29.68
CA HIS A 428 -7.91 -5.45 29.29
C HIS A 428 -9.35 -5.03 29.07
N GLU A 429 -9.71 -3.79 29.39
CA GLU A 429 -11.09 -3.30 29.27
C GLU A 429 -11.61 -3.28 27.81
N ALA A 430 -10.71 -3.28 26.84
CA ALA A 430 -11.01 -3.30 25.42
C ALA A 430 -11.10 -4.72 24.82
N PHE A 431 -10.92 -5.80 25.61
CA PHE A 431 -10.99 -7.19 25.11
C PHE A 431 -11.79 -8.12 26.05
N PRO A 432 -12.72 -8.94 25.52
CA PRO A 432 -13.22 -8.90 24.14
C PRO A 432 -13.95 -7.58 23.87
N PRO A 433 -13.96 -7.10 22.62
CA PRO A 433 -14.68 -5.88 22.27
C PRO A 433 -16.19 -6.10 22.43
N ASP A 434 -16.92 -5.06 22.79
CA ASP A 434 -18.38 -5.10 22.93
C ASP A 434 -19.04 -4.50 21.67
N PRO A 435 -19.66 -5.32 20.80
CA PRO A 435 -20.35 -4.82 19.60
C PRO A 435 -21.53 -3.90 19.91
N ASP A 436 -22.15 -4.06 21.09
CA ASP A 436 -23.31 -3.25 21.52
C ASP A 436 -22.88 -1.91 22.14
N ALA A 437 -21.60 -1.74 22.48
CA ALA A 437 -21.03 -0.49 23.00
C ALA A 437 -20.62 0.49 21.90
N VAL A 438 -20.61 0.06 20.64
CA VAL A 438 -20.28 0.91 19.49
C VAL A 438 -21.38 1.95 19.30
N ILE A 439 -20.99 3.23 19.29
CA ILE A 439 -21.89 4.35 19.06
C ILE A 439 -22.40 4.27 17.62
N ALA A 440 -23.71 4.09 17.44
CA ALA A 440 -24.35 4.18 16.13
C ALA A 440 -23.99 5.51 15.44
N PRO A 441 -23.79 5.53 14.12
CA PRO A 441 -23.49 6.75 13.39
C PRO A 441 -24.54 7.83 13.70
N SER A 442 -24.11 9.09 13.80
CA SER A 442 -25.02 10.20 14.10
C SER A 442 -26.08 10.36 13.00
N GLU A 443 -27.22 10.99 13.30
CA GLU A 443 -28.27 11.27 12.28
C GLU A 443 -27.68 12.00 11.06
N ASP A 444 -26.76 12.94 11.25
CA ASP A 444 -26.05 13.62 10.16
C ASP A 444 -25.20 12.67 9.31
N GLN A 445 -24.56 11.67 9.93
CA GLN A 445 -23.79 10.65 9.22
C GLN A 445 -24.74 9.72 8.45
N ILE A 446 -25.89 9.37 9.02
CA ILE A 446 -26.93 8.57 8.35
C ILE A 446 -27.52 9.33 7.15
N GLU A 447 -27.84 10.61 7.27
CA GLU A 447 -28.33 11.43 6.15
C GLU A 447 -27.28 11.56 5.04
N GLU A 448 -26.00 11.70 5.40
CA GLU A 448 -24.91 11.76 4.42
C GLU A 448 -24.71 10.41 3.70
N LEU A 449 -24.88 9.29 4.41
CA LEU A 449 -24.87 7.93 3.84
C LEU A 449 -26.03 7.72 2.86
N GLU A 450 -27.24 8.12 3.24
CA GLU A 450 -28.43 8.03 2.38
C GLU A 450 -28.28 8.89 1.11
N ALA A 451 -27.70 10.09 1.23
CA ALA A 451 -27.42 10.95 0.09
C ALA A 451 -26.38 10.36 -0.89
N LEU A 452 -25.39 9.62 -0.38
CA LEU A 452 -24.40 8.92 -1.21
C LEU A 452 -25.01 7.71 -1.93
N GLU A 453 -25.91 6.97 -1.28
CA GLU A 453 -26.66 5.87 -1.90
C GLU A 453 -27.58 6.37 -3.02
N GLU A 454 -28.24 7.51 -2.82
CA GLU A 454 -29.09 8.15 -3.84
C GLU A 454 -28.28 8.65 -5.04
N ALA A 455 -27.03 9.10 -4.81
CA ALA A 455 -26.11 9.54 -5.85
C ALA A 455 -25.43 8.40 -6.63
N ALA A 456 -25.26 7.22 -6.01
CA ALA A 456 -24.68 6.04 -6.65
C ALA A 456 -25.71 5.18 -7.41
N GLY A 457 -27.00 5.36 -7.13
CA GLY A 457 -28.12 4.65 -7.75
C GLY A 457 -28.70 5.27 -9.04
N GLN A 458 -28.13 6.38 -9.53
CA GLN A 458 -28.46 7.04 -10.82
C GLN A 458 -27.32 6.88 -11.82
#